data_AF-A0A402DSH2-F1
#
_entry.id   AF-A0A402DSH2-F1
#
_cell.length_a   1.000
_cell.length_b   1.000
_cell.length_c   1.000
_cell.angle_alpha   90.00
_cell.angle_beta   90.00
_cell.angle_gamma   90.00
#
_symmetry.space_group_name_H-M   'P 1'
#
loop_
_entity.id
_entity.type
_entity.pdbx_description
1 polymer ?
#
loop_
_entity_poly.entity_id
_entity_poly.type
_entity_poly.pdbx_seq_one_letter_code
_entity_poly.pdbx_strand_id
1 'polypeptide(L)'
;MAAKQQDGRHVDLPSIVRLVTLALAVTAVVKELRTPAEEREWNGVVVGFVPYDFRMPTVERFKERMWDPEGAHLIGPRVFGVGWTLNVGKVVAMVRDRVGGDDD
;
A
#
# COMPACT_ATOMS: atom_id res chain seq x y z
N MET A 1 -9.29 -38.79 32.63
CA MET A 1 -8.17 -37.95 32.14
C MET A 1 -8.66 -37.21 30.90
N ALA A 2 -8.93 -35.90 30.99
CA ALA A 2 -9.34 -35.10 29.85
C ALA A 2 -8.07 -34.66 29.10
N ALA A 3 -7.88 -35.19 27.88
CA ALA A 3 -6.80 -34.74 27.01
C ALA A 3 -7.10 -33.29 26.60
N LYS A 4 -6.25 -32.38 27.07
CA LYS A 4 -6.28 -30.96 26.74
C LYS A 4 -6.07 -30.83 25.22
N GLN A 5 -7.14 -30.50 24.51
CA GLN A 5 -7.11 -30.27 23.07
C GLN A 5 -6.17 -29.08 22.83
N GLN A 6 -5.02 -29.36 22.23
CA GLN A 6 -4.07 -28.33 21.84
C GLN A 6 -4.63 -27.68 20.57
N ASP A 7 -5.26 -26.53 20.74
CA ASP A 7 -5.68 -25.65 19.65
C ASP A 7 -4.42 -25.16 18.93
N GLY A 8 -4.10 -25.82 17.81
CA GLY A 8 -3.01 -25.43 16.94
C GLY A 8 -3.37 -24.08 16.32
N ARG A 9 -2.68 -23.01 16.74
CA ARG A 9 -2.81 -21.68 16.13
C ARG A 9 -2.60 -21.79 14.62
N HIS A 10 -3.69 -21.84 13.88
CA HIS A 10 -3.66 -21.80 12.43
C HIS A 10 -3.17 -20.40 12.05
N VAL A 11 -2.04 -20.32 11.36
CA VAL A 11 -1.52 -19.04 10.91
C VAL A 11 -2.31 -18.64 9.68
N ASP A 12 -3.32 -17.78 9.85
CA ASP A 12 -4.13 -17.32 8.74
C ASP A 12 -3.37 -16.35 7.84
N LEU A 13 -3.59 -16.43 6.52
CA LEU A 13 -2.94 -15.57 5.53
C LEU A 13 -3.05 -14.05 5.85
N PRO A 14 -4.19 -13.50 6.30
CA PRO A 14 -4.29 -12.10 6.70
C PRO A 14 -3.32 -11.72 7.84
N SER A 15 -3.09 -12.65 8.77
CA SER A 15 -2.15 -12.46 9.88
C SER A 15 -0.72 -12.40 9.38
N ILE A 16 -0.34 -13.26 8.43
CA ILE A 16 0.98 -13.23 7.78
C ILE A 16 1.18 -11.91 7.05
N VAL A 17 0.22 -11.49 6.22
CA VAL A 17 0.30 -10.23 5.47
C VAL A 17 0.46 -9.05 6.42
N ARG A 18 -0.28 -9.04 7.53
CA ARG A 18 -0.16 -7.99 8.56
C ARG A 18 1.23 -7.99 9.22
N LEU A 19 1.77 -9.15 9.57
CA LEU A 19 3.10 -9.27 10.16
C LEU A 19 4.19 -8.81 9.19
N VAL A 20 4.11 -9.22 7.92
CA VAL A 20 5.04 -8.76 6.87
C VAL A 20 4.95 -7.25 6.69
N THR A 21 3.74 -6.69 6.62
CA THR A 21 3.54 -5.24 6.50
C THR A 21 4.13 -4.49 7.70
N LEU A 22 3.93 -4.99 8.91
CA LEU A 22 4.50 -4.40 10.13
C LEU A 22 6.03 -4.45 10.12
N ALA A 23 6.62 -5.59 9.73
CA ALA A 23 8.07 -5.74 9.63
C ALA A 23 8.67 -4.78 8.60
N LEU A 24 8.03 -4.63 7.44
CA LEU A 24 8.45 -3.66 6.42
C LEU A 24 8.32 -2.21 6.91
N ALA A 25 7.25 -1.88 7.65
CA ALA A 25 7.07 -0.56 8.25
C ALA A 25 8.15 -0.24 9.28
N VAL A 26 8.44 -1.17 10.19
CA VAL A 26 9.53 -1.03 11.16
C VAL A 26 10.86 -0.84 10.44
N THR A 27 11.12 -1.62 9.39
CA THR A 27 12.35 -1.50 8.59
C THR A 27 12.48 -0.13 7.95
N ALA A 28 11.40 0.41 7.36
CA ALA A 28 11.39 1.74 6.76
C ALA A 28 11.60 2.84 7.81
N VAL A 29 10.96 2.75 8.98
CA VAL A 29 11.16 3.71 10.08
C VAL A 29 12.61 3.66 10.60
N VAL A 30 13.17 2.46 10.80
CA VAL A 30 14.56 2.29 11.25
C VAL A 30 15.54 2.87 10.22
N LYS A 31 15.28 2.68 8.92
CA LYS A 31 16.06 3.31 7.84
C LYS A 31 16.08 4.83 7.99
N GLU A 32 14.91 5.47 8.11
CA GLU A 32 14.80 6.93 8.27
C GLU A 32 15.48 7.42 9.56
N LEU A 33 15.31 6.73 10.68
CA LEU A 33 15.94 7.15 11.95
C LEU A 33 17.47 7.03 11.94
N ARG A 34 18.04 6.11 11.14
CA ARG A 34 19.48 5.98 10.93
C ARG A 34 20.05 7.05 10.00
N THR A 35 19.22 7.67 9.18
CA THR A 35 19.59 8.81 8.33
C THR A 35 19.72 10.08 9.20
N PRO A 36 20.70 10.96 8.93
CA PRO A 36 20.78 12.28 9.55
C PRO A 36 19.45 13.03 9.42
N ALA A 37 19.04 13.76 10.46
CA ALA A 37 17.70 14.37 10.51
C ALA A 37 17.38 15.27 9.31
N GLU A 38 18.40 15.93 8.77
CA GLU A 38 18.33 16.86 7.63
C GLU A 38 18.15 16.16 6.29
N GLU A 39 18.48 14.87 6.21
CA GLU A 39 18.41 14.04 4.99
C GLU A 39 17.21 13.08 5.00
N ARG A 40 16.36 13.15 6.04
CA ARG A 40 15.19 12.27 6.15
C ARG A 40 14.07 12.72 5.23
N GLU A 41 13.60 11.80 4.42
CA GLU A 41 12.52 12.04 3.47
C GLU A 41 11.17 11.51 3.97
N TRP A 42 11.17 10.53 4.88
CA TRP A 42 9.97 9.84 5.34
C TRP A 42 9.11 9.22 4.22
N ASN A 43 9.69 9.04 3.04
CA ASN A 43 9.07 8.40 1.89
C ASN A 43 10.14 7.75 1.01
N GLY A 44 9.76 6.75 0.21
CA GLY A 44 10.68 6.09 -0.72
C GLY A 44 10.36 4.62 -0.92
N VAL A 45 11.40 3.80 -1.11
CA VAL A 45 11.27 2.37 -1.34
C VAL A 45 12.07 1.60 -0.27
N VAL A 46 11.44 0.55 0.27
CA VAL A 46 12.03 -0.43 1.19
C VAL A 46 12.14 -1.78 0.48
N VAL A 47 13.19 -2.54 0.80
CA VAL A 47 13.53 -3.84 0.16
C VAL A 47 13.58 -3.82 -1.38
N GLY A 48 13.91 -2.66 -1.98
CA GLY A 48 14.15 -2.49 -3.42
C GLY A 48 12.92 -2.22 -4.28
N PHE A 49 11.71 -2.61 -3.85
CA PHE A 49 10.49 -2.45 -4.65
C PHE A 49 9.22 -2.10 -3.88
N VAL A 50 9.21 -2.19 -2.54
CA VAL A 50 8.01 -1.88 -1.75
C VAL A 50 8.01 -0.39 -1.40
N PRO A 51 7.09 0.44 -1.93
CA PRO A 51 7.07 1.85 -1.62
C PRO A 51 6.58 2.11 -0.18
N TYR A 52 6.98 3.22 0.42
CA TYR A 52 6.42 3.74 1.67
C TYR A 52 6.30 5.27 1.62
N ASP A 53 5.32 5.81 2.34
CA ASP A 53 5.16 7.25 2.57
C ASP A 53 4.59 7.45 3.98
N PHE A 54 5.35 8.10 4.87
CA PHE A 54 4.94 8.42 6.24
C PHE A 54 4.74 9.93 6.44
N ARG A 55 4.75 10.71 5.36
CA ARG A 55 4.40 12.13 5.43
C ARG A 55 2.90 12.26 5.61
N MET A 56 2.46 13.29 6.33
CA MET A 56 1.03 13.51 6.53
C MET A 56 0.29 13.56 5.18
N PRO A 57 -0.78 12.76 5.01
CA PRO A 57 -1.52 12.72 3.77
C PRO A 57 -2.24 14.06 3.56
N THR A 58 -2.32 14.48 2.30
CA THR A 58 -3.11 15.65 1.88
C THR A 58 -4.24 15.20 0.96
N VAL A 59 -5.33 15.99 0.92
CA VAL A 59 -6.46 15.73 0.00
C VAL A 59 -5.99 15.71 -1.45
N GLU A 60 -5.04 16.59 -1.80
CA GLU A 60 -4.44 16.66 -3.12
C GLU A 60 -3.72 15.36 -3.49
N ARG A 61 -2.82 14.85 -2.63
CA ARG A 61 -2.14 13.57 -2.85
C ARG A 61 -3.10 12.39 -2.90
N PHE A 62 -4.19 12.44 -2.13
CA PHE A 62 -5.21 11.40 -2.20
C PHE A 62 -5.86 11.39 -3.58
N LYS A 63 -6.26 12.54 -4.10
CA LYS A 63 -6.86 12.67 -5.43
C LYS A 63 -5.88 12.21 -6.51
N GLU A 64 -4.63 12.67 -6.49
CA GLU A 64 -3.59 12.28 -7.44
C GLU A 64 -3.31 10.77 -7.47
N ARG A 65 -3.31 10.10 -6.31
CA ARG A 65 -2.93 8.69 -6.20
C ARG A 65 -4.09 7.72 -6.40
N MET A 66 -5.28 8.10 -5.95
CA MET A 66 -6.46 7.22 -5.92
C MET A 66 -7.48 7.55 -7.00
N TRP A 67 -7.47 8.79 -7.50
CA TRP A 67 -8.47 9.30 -8.43
C TRP A 67 -7.81 10.07 -9.58
N ASP A 68 -6.99 9.34 -10.34
CA ASP A 68 -6.36 9.83 -11.56
C ASP A 68 -6.84 8.99 -12.76
N PRO A 69 -8.00 9.34 -13.36
CA PRO A 69 -8.60 8.57 -14.47
C PRO A 69 -7.73 8.54 -15.73
N GLU A 70 -6.94 9.60 -15.94
CA GLU A 70 -6.07 9.76 -17.11
C GLU A 70 -4.69 9.12 -16.88
N GLY A 71 -4.32 8.88 -15.63
CA GLY A 71 -3.07 8.27 -15.21
C GLY A 71 -2.71 6.98 -15.92
N ALA A 72 -1.41 6.77 -16.12
CA ALA A 72 -0.86 5.56 -16.73
C ALA A 72 -0.89 4.34 -15.79
N HIS A 73 -0.98 4.55 -14.48
CA HIS A 73 -0.82 3.50 -13.47
C HIS A 73 -2.15 3.11 -12.81
N LEU A 74 -2.48 1.81 -12.86
CA LEU A 74 -3.59 1.22 -12.09
C LEU A 74 -3.23 0.99 -10.63
N ILE A 75 -1.99 0.60 -10.37
CA ILE A 75 -1.47 0.32 -9.04
C ILE A 75 -0.30 1.28 -8.81
N GLY A 76 -0.36 2.02 -7.71
CA GLY A 76 0.63 3.02 -7.36
C GLY A 76 1.05 2.93 -5.90
N PRO A 77 2.04 3.73 -5.47
CA PRO A 77 2.38 3.88 -4.06
C PRO A 77 1.17 4.29 -3.23
N ARG A 78 1.08 3.79 -2.00
CA ARG A 78 0.03 4.20 -1.05
C ARG A 78 0.16 5.70 -0.71
N VAL A 79 -0.95 6.35 -0.39
CA VAL A 79 -0.95 7.77 0.07
C VAL A 79 -0.25 7.92 1.42
N PHE A 80 -0.41 6.92 2.29
CA PHE A 80 0.25 6.85 3.59
C PHE A 80 0.41 5.40 4.05
N GLY A 81 1.60 5.02 4.52
CA GLY A 81 1.95 3.68 4.98
C GLY A 81 2.92 2.98 4.04
N VAL A 82 2.88 1.64 4.03
CA VAL A 82 3.79 0.78 3.24
C VAL A 82 3.02 -0.01 2.19
N GLY A 83 3.58 -0.12 0.98
CA GLY A 83 3.04 -0.89 -0.13
C GLY A 83 2.21 -0.05 -1.09
N TRP A 84 1.33 -0.72 -1.82
CA TRP A 84 0.64 -0.15 -2.96
C TRP A 84 -0.83 0.13 -2.66
N THR A 85 -1.45 0.92 -3.52
CA THR A 85 -2.87 1.21 -3.55
C THR A 85 -3.38 1.17 -4.99
N LEU A 86 -4.70 1.10 -5.12
CA LEU A 86 -5.40 1.09 -6.40
C LEU A 86 -5.81 2.51 -6.81
N ASN A 87 -5.55 2.88 -8.05
CA ASN A 87 -6.13 4.06 -8.67
C ASN A 87 -7.56 3.74 -9.13
N VAL A 88 -8.52 4.06 -8.26
CA VAL A 88 -9.95 3.82 -8.49
C VAL A 88 -10.46 4.66 -9.66
N GLY A 89 -9.98 5.89 -9.83
CA GLY A 89 -10.34 6.75 -10.95
C GLY A 89 -10.04 6.09 -12.30
N LYS A 90 -8.87 5.45 -12.42
CA LYS A 90 -8.49 4.72 -13.63
C LYS A 90 -9.35 3.49 -13.86
N VAL A 91 -9.66 2.73 -12.82
CA VAL A 91 -10.56 1.56 -12.92
C VAL A 91 -11.94 1.98 -13.43
N VAL A 92 -12.48 3.08 -12.91
CA VAL A 92 -13.78 3.62 -13.36
C VAL A 92 -13.73 4.04 -14.84
N ALA A 93 -12.66 4.71 -15.28
CA ALA A 93 -12.48 5.08 -16.69
C ALA A 93 -12.47 3.84 -17.60
N MET A 94 -11.66 2.82 -17.24
CA MET A 94 -11.59 1.57 -18.02
C MET A 94 -12.93 0.85 -18.13
N VAL A 95 -13.73 0.84 -17.06
CA VAL A 95 -15.07 0.23 -17.08
C VAL A 95 -16.01 1.03 -17.99
N ARG A 96 -15.95 2.36 -17.96
CA ARG A 96 -16.79 3.22 -18.81
C ARG A 96 -16.44 3.06 -20.29
N ASP A 97 -15.16 3.06 -20.64
CA ASP A 97 -14.72 2.86 -22.02
C ASP A 97 -15.18 1.50 -22.55
N ARG A 98 -15.18 0.47 -21.70
CA ARG A 98 -15.60 -0.88 -22.08
C ARG A 98 -17.11 -1.03 -22.22
N VAL A 99 -17.91 -0.28 -21.45
CA VAL A 99 -19.38 -0.31 -21.54
C VAL A 99 -19.91 0.61 -22.64
N GLY A 100 -19.25 1.75 -22.87
CA GLY A 100 -19.63 2.70 -23.93
C GLY A 100 -19.10 2.33 -25.32
N GLY A 101 -18.13 1.42 -25.42
CA GLY A 101 -17.63 0.89 -26.70
C GLY A 101 -18.51 -0.20 -27.34
N ASP A 102 -19.63 -0.57 -26.70
CA ASP A 102 -20.59 -1.55 -27.21
C ASP A 102 -21.75 -0.88 -28.01
N ASP A 103 -21.74 0.46 -28.14
CA ASP A 103 -22.81 1.26 -28.79
C ASP A 103 -22.46 1.79 -30.22
N ASP A 104 -21.31 1.41 -30.81
CA ASP A 104 -20.89 1.76 -32.20
C ASP A 104 -20.86 0.54 -33.15
#